data_AF-A0A1Q6VNY8-F1
#
_entry.id   AF-A0A1Q6VNY8-F1
#
_cell.length_a   1.000
_cell.length_b   1.000
_cell.length_c   1.000
_cell.angle_alpha   90.00
_cell.angle_beta   90.00
_cell.angle_gamma   90.00
#
_symmetry.space_group_name_H-M   'P 1'
#
loop_
_entity.id
_entity.type
_entity.pdbx_description
1 polymer ?
#
loop_
_entity_poly.entity_id
_entity_poly.type
_entity_poly.pdbx_seq_one_letter_code
_entity_poly.pdbx_strand_id
1 'polypeptide(L)'
;MAKRKHTLKRSKRKRSKISLFGHFGQINFGNESTLQAILYHLRHHIPGAEMTCICTYPDVTARTYNIDAVPMTGILVKPRWLHGNPAMRFLRTIIIGIPSELYRWLAAIKTLKGSWMLIVPGTGLLTDVCGLWGWGPYTLFKWSLVAKLCRCKLLFVSVGAGPLHSALGKYFVKSALSLADFRSYRDKASLEYLKRIGFETNRDRVYPDLAFSLPEAMIPSDNGEKERRSVVGLGLMEHYGRPNVDSPSNAIYLAYLENLVVFLRWLLAHEYDARLLIGDVGDVHVTEEFKSLLKERSLTYDKTRIIDEPISSVQDLTSQLAATDIVVATRFHNVLLALLLNKPVIAISFHHKCTSLMSEMGLSQYCHDINHMNAGRLVEQFQDLARNAEKLKLVIRQRVEQSRKALEEQYRLIFKGI
;
A
#
# COMPACT_ATOMS: atom_id res chain seq x y z
N MET A 1 18.45 -24.91 -39.46
CA MET A 1 17.16 -24.94 -38.72
C MET A 1 17.28 -25.07 -37.19
N ALA A 2 18.26 -25.80 -36.64
CA ALA A 2 18.41 -26.01 -35.18
C ALA A 2 18.66 -24.72 -34.36
N LYS A 3 19.53 -23.81 -34.81
CA LYS A 3 19.75 -22.49 -34.15
C LYS A 3 18.45 -21.68 -34.03
N ARG A 4 17.61 -21.66 -35.07
CA ARG A 4 16.33 -20.91 -35.08
C ARG A 4 15.33 -21.49 -34.08
N LYS A 5 15.21 -22.83 -34.01
CA LYS A 5 14.37 -23.53 -33.00
C LYS A 5 14.88 -23.29 -31.57
N HIS A 6 16.20 -23.26 -31.35
CA HIS A 6 16.80 -23.02 -30.03
C HIS A 6 16.61 -21.56 -29.56
N THR A 7 16.69 -20.58 -30.47
CA THR A 7 16.41 -19.17 -30.17
C THR A 7 14.93 -18.93 -29.89
N LEU A 8 14.04 -19.58 -30.64
CA LEU A 8 12.59 -19.55 -30.40
C LEU A 8 12.21 -20.16 -29.05
N LYS A 9 12.76 -21.34 -28.70
CA LYS A 9 12.52 -21.99 -27.40
C LYS A 9 13.05 -21.16 -26.23
N ARG A 10 14.22 -20.53 -26.39
CA ARG A 10 14.83 -19.64 -25.39
C ARG A 10 14.11 -18.29 -25.26
N SER A 11 13.58 -17.75 -26.36
CA SER A 11 12.73 -16.54 -26.37
C SER A 11 11.39 -16.81 -25.68
N LYS A 12 10.75 -17.94 -26.01
CA LYS A 12 9.49 -18.38 -25.38
C LYS A 12 9.67 -18.61 -23.87
N ARG A 13 10.76 -19.29 -23.47
CA ARG A 13 11.09 -19.49 -22.05
C ARG A 13 11.44 -18.19 -21.31
N LYS A 14 12.06 -17.21 -21.99
CA LYS A 14 12.32 -15.89 -21.39
C LYS A 14 10.99 -15.19 -21.09
N ARG A 15 10.05 -15.15 -22.05
CA ARG A 15 8.73 -14.51 -21.90
C ARG A 15 7.86 -15.10 -20.78
N SER A 16 8.17 -16.32 -20.34
CA SER A 16 7.46 -16.97 -19.23
C SER A 16 7.87 -16.47 -17.85
N LYS A 17 9.06 -15.87 -17.64
CA LYS A 17 9.52 -15.48 -16.31
C LYS A 17 9.30 -14.00 -16.01
N ILE A 18 8.51 -13.70 -14.98
CA ILE A 18 8.12 -12.35 -14.56
C ILE A 18 8.56 -12.13 -13.13
N SER A 19 9.24 -11.01 -12.88
CA SER A 19 9.70 -10.65 -11.54
C SER A 19 8.91 -9.45 -11.03
N LEU A 20 8.49 -9.49 -9.77
CA LEU A 20 7.83 -8.39 -9.06
C LEU A 20 8.78 -7.83 -8.01
N PHE A 21 8.72 -6.54 -7.72
CA PHE A 21 9.54 -5.90 -6.69
C PHE A 21 8.70 -4.96 -5.84
N GLY A 22 8.76 -5.12 -4.52
CA GLY A 22 8.13 -4.18 -3.61
C GLY A 22 8.07 -4.63 -2.16
N HIS A 23 7.44 -3.80 -1.33
CA HIS A 23 7.34 -4.04 0.10
C HIS A 23 6.16 -4.96 0.42
N PHE A 24 6.41 -6.27 0.27
CA PHE A 24 5.41 -7.33 0.43
C PHE A 24 5.84 -8.39 1.47
N GLY A 25 4.86 -9.19 1.88
CA GLY A 25 4.93 -10.17 2.96
C GLY A 25 4.92 -9.51 4.35
N GLN A 26 4.79 -8.18 4.39
CA GLN A 26 4.32 -7.50 5.59
C GLN A 26 2.81 -7.51 5.58
N ILE A 27 2.25 -7.67 6.76
CA ILE A 27 0.85 -7.53 7.13
C ILE A 27 0.25 -6.12 6.88
N ASN A 28 0.90 -5.28 6.06
CA ASN A 28 0.30 -4.09 5.48
C ASN A 28 -0.65 -4.50 4.34
N PHE A 29 -1.94 -4.59 4.65
CA PHE A 29 -2.96 -5.10 3.72
C PHE A 29 -3.10 -4.28 2.44
N GLY A 30 -2.68 -3.02 2.48
CA GLY A 30 -2.65 -2.17 1.30
C GLY A 30 -1.68 -2.63 0.23
N ASN A 31 -0.41 -2.81 0.61
CA ASN A 31 0.60 -3.32 -0.32
C ASN A 31 0.22 -4.72 -0.82
N GLU A 32 -0.28 -5.57 0.08
CA GLU A 32 -0.75 -6.92 -0.27
C GLU A 32 -1.91 -6.88 -1.28
N SER A 33 -2.84 -5.93 -1.16
CA SER A 33 -3.93 -5.73 -2.13
C SER A 33 -3.40 -5.41 -3.53
N THR A 34 -2.38 -4.55 -3.63
CA THR A 34 -1.77 -4.21 -4.93
C THR A 34 -1.03 -5.39 -5.56
N LEU A 35 -0.38 -6.23 -4.74
CA LEU A 35 0.27 -7.46 -5.20
C LEU A 35 -0.77 -8.49 -5.66
N GLN A 36 -1.85 -8.68 -4.90
CA GLN A 36 -2.95 -9.57 -5.26
C GLN A 36 -3.58 -9.19 -6.60
N ALA A 37 -3.88 -7.90 -6.78
CA ALA A 37 -4.45 -7.38 -8.01
C ALA A 37 -3.54 -7.69 -9.21
N ILE A 38 -2.25 -7.34 -9.15
CA ILE A 38 -1.37 -7.58 -10.31
C ILE A 38 -1.11 -9.06 -10.57
N LEU A 39 -1.01 -9.90 -9.53
CA LEU A 39 -0.85 -11.35 -9.69
C LEU A 39 -2.07 -11.98 -10.38
N TYR A 40 -3.27 -11.54 -10.01
CA TYR A 40 -4.50 -11.97 -10.68
C TYR A 40 -4.47 -11.65 -12.17
N HIS A 41 -4.17 -10.40 -12.53
CA HIS A 41 -4.10 -9.96 -13.93
C HIS A 41 -2.96 -10.63 -14.71
N LEU A 42 -1.80 -10.85 -14.09
CA LEU A 42 -0.70 -11.59 -14.71
C LEU A 42 -1.09 -13.05 -15.02
N ARG A 43 -1.77 -13.73 -14.09
CA ARG A 43 -2.25 -15.11 -14.30
C ARG A 43 -3.30 -15.19 -15.40
N HIS A 44 -4.16 -14.19 -15.50
CA HIS A 44 -5.20 -14.10 -16.52
C HIS A 44 -4.61 -13.81 -17.92
N HIS A 45 -3.74 -12.81 -18.04
CA HIS A 45 -3.18 -12.38 -19.33
C HIS A 45 -2.01 -13.22 -19.82
N ILE A 46 -1.27 -13.89 -18.91
CA ILE A 46 -0.06 -14.64 -19.23
C ILE A 46 -0.10 -16.00 -18.50
N PRO A 47 -1.02 -16.89 -18.89
CA PRO A 47 -1.18 -18.18 -18.22
C PRO A 47 0.12 -19.00 -18.31
N GLY A 48 0.52 -19.58 -17.18
CA GLY A 48 1.74 -20.38 -17.07
C GLY A 48 3.05 -19.57 -16.95
N ALA A 49 2.97 -18.26 -16.72
CA ALA A 49 4.16 -17.48 -16.37
C ALA A 49 4.71 -17.90 -15.00
N GLU A 50 6.01 -18.15 -14.93
CA GLU A 50 6.77 -18.29 -13.69
C GLU A 50 6.91 -16.91 -13.04
N MET A 51 6.42 -16.77 -11.80
CA MET A 51 6.43 -15.50 -11.08
C MET A 51 7.40 -15.57 -9.91
N THR A 52 8.27 -14.56 -9.79
CA THR A 52 9.18 -14.41 -8.64
C THR A 52 8.98 -13.04 -7.99
N CYS A 53 8.73 -12.99 -6.69
CA CYS A 53 8.57 -11.74 -5.94
C CYS A 53 9.83 -11.39 -5.13
N ILE A 54 10.43 -10.25 -5.44
CA ILE A 54 11.54 -9.66 -4.71
C ILE A 54 10.95 -8.73 -3.64
N CYS A 55 10.92 -9.17 -2.40
CA CYS A 55 10.14 -8.52 -1.35
C CYS A 55 10.84 -8.52 0.01
N THR A 56 10.23 -7.86 1.00
CA THR A 56 10.84 -7.70 2.32
C THR A 56 10.71 -8.99 3.15
N TYR A 57 9.58 -9.71 3.02
CA TYR A 57 9.33 -10.98 3.72
C TYR A 57 8.96 -12.08 2.72
N PRO A 58 9.97 -12.73 2.12
CA PRO A 58 9.75 -13.72 1.06
C PRO A 58 8.98 -14.95 1.55
N ASP A 59 9.22 -15.44 2.77
CA ASP A 59 8.56 -16.66 3.26
C ASP A 59 7.04 -16.51 3.35
N VAL A 60 6.57 -15.36 3.84
CA VAL A 60 5.15 -15.03 3.94
C VAL A 60 4.55 -14.87 2.54
N THR A 61 5.23 -14.13 1.67
CA THR A 61 4.79 -13.88 0.29
C THR A 61 4.67 -15.18 -0.50
N ALA A 62 5.67 -16.05 -0.41
CA ALA A 62 5.71 -17.33 -1.12
C ALA A 62 4.57 -18.26 -0.69
N ARG A 63 4.34 -18.38 0.63
CA ARG A 63 3.26 -19.21 1.18
C ARG A 63 1.88 -18.69 0.79
N THR A 64 1.68 -17.38 0.88
CA THR A 64 0.37 -16.74 0.65
C THR A 64 -0.05 -16.83 -0.82
N TYR A 65 0.90 -16.57 -1.74
CA TYR A 65 0.58 -16.47 -3.16
C TYR A 65 0.97 -17.68 -3.99
N ASN A 66 1.67 -18.66 -3.40
CA ASN A 66 2.22 -19.82 -4.09
C ASN A 66 3.08 -19.41 -5.30
N ILE A 67 4.06 -18.55 -5.05
CA ILE A 67 5.05 -18.06 -6.02
C ILE A 67 6.45 -18.11 -5.41
N ASP A 68 7.49 -18.10 -6.25
CA ASP A 68 8.85 -17.95 -5.75
C ASP A 68 9.00 -16.56 -5.11
N ALA A 69 9.70 -16.46 -3.99
CA ALA A 69 10.01 -15.18 -3.39
C ALA A 69 11.46 -15.12 -2.89
N VAL A 70 12.07 -13.96 -3.05
CA VAL A 70 13.46 -13.71 -2.63
C VAL A 70 13.56 -12.41 -1.85
N PRO A 71 14.49 -12.29 -0.89
CA PRO A 71 14.64 -11.07 -0.12
C PRO A 71 15.16 -9.92 -1.00
N MET A 72 14.55 -8.75 -0.92
CA MET A 72 15.01 -7.53 -1.61
C MET A 72 16.39 -7.06 -1.11
N THR A 73 16.68 -7.34 0.16
CA THR A 73 17.96 -7.09 0.82
C THR A 73 18.44 -8.37 1.47
N GLY A 74 19.50 -8.98 0.94
CA GLY A 74 20.13 -10.13 1.59
C GLY A 74 20.75 -9.72 2.93
N ILE A 75 20.25 -10.26 4.04
CA ILE A 75 20.89 -10.16 5.35
C ILE A 75 21.91 -11.30 5.43
N LEU A 76 23.17 -11.00 5.13
CA LEU A 76 24.27 -11.96 5.29
C LEU A 76 24.71 -12.11 6.74
N VAL A 77 24.53 -11.09 7.58
CA VAL A 77 24.91 -11.12 9.01
C VAL A 77 23.88 -10.33 9.82
N LYS A 78 23.18 -10.98 10.76
CA LYS A 78 22.32 -10.30 11.75
C LYS A 78 23.22 -9.48 12.69
N PRO A 79 22.99 -8.17 12.89
CA PRO A 79 23.82 -7.33 13.74
C PRO A 79 23.50 -7.53 15.24
N ARG A 80 23.32 -8.78 15.68
CA ARG A 80 22.85 -9.10 17.05
C ARG A 80 23.95 -9.10 18.11
N TRP A 81 25.15 -8.62 17.79
CA TRP A 81 26.35 -8.69 18.64
C TRP A 81 27.18 -7.42 18.53
N LEU A 82 26.75 -6.28 19.07
CA LEU A 82 27.52 -5.03 18.89
C LEU A 82 27.46 -4.02 20.04
N HIS A 83 28.39 -4.17 20.98
CA HIS A 83 29.08 -3.04 21.63
C HIS A 83 30.54 -3.05 21.15
N GLY A 84 31.06 -1.95 20.60
CA GLY A 84 32.46 -1.89 20.12
C GLY A 84 32.91 -0.59 19.42
N ASN A 85 34.23 -0.35 19.48
CA ASN A 85 34.97 0.88 19.12
C ASN A 85 34.82 1.35 17.64
N PRO A 86 34.99 2.66 17.35
CA PRO A 86 34.79 3.25 16.02
C PRO A 86 35.67 2.67 14.90
N ALA A 87 36.95 2.38 15.19
CA ALA A 87 37.89 1.80 14.21
C ALA A 87 37.48 0.39 13.77
N MET A 88 36.97 -0.44 14.71
CA MET A 88 36.43 -1.76 14.38
C MET A 88 35.15 -1.67 13.54
N ARG A 89 34.33 -0.62 13.71
CA ARG A 89 33.16 -0.37 12.84
C ARG A 89 33.60 -0.05 11.41
N PHE A 90 34.65 0.74 11.23
CA PHE A 90 35.20 1.09 9.91
C PHE A 90 35.82 -0.13 9.22
N LEU A 91 36.72 -0.86 9.89
CA LEU A 91 37.33 -2.09 9.35
C LEU A 91 36.26 -3.12 8.94
N ARG A 92 35.22 -3.29 9.76
CA ARG A 92 34.13 -4.23 9.46
C ARG A 92 33.27 -3.78 8.28
N THR A 93 33.10 -2.48 8.06
CA THR A 93 32.38 -1.95 6.89
C THR A 93 33.11 -2.32 5.60
N ILE A 94 34.45 -2.30 5.62
CA ILE A 94 35.25 -2.71 4.46
C ILE A 94 35.25 -4.24 4.30
N ILE A 95 35.52 -4.99 5.37
CA ILE A 95 35.70 -6.46 5.31
C ILE A 95 34.38 -7.21 5.11
N ILE A 96 33.28 -6.75 5.71
CA ILE A 96 31.96 -7.42 5.63
C ILE A 96 31.03 -6.65 4.70
N GLY A 97 31.01 -5.31 4.80
CA GLY A 97 30.08 -4.47 4.03
C GLY A 97 30.32 -4.54 2.52
N ILE A 98 31.56 -4.34 2.05
CA ILE A 98 31.86 -4.33 0.61
C ILE A 98 31.64 -5.72 -0.04
N PRO A 99 32.15 -6.84 0.50
CA PRO A 99 31.89 -8.16 -0.09
C PRO A 99 30.42 -8.57 -0.01
N SER A 100 29.71 -8.21 1.06
CA SER A 100 28.27 -8.50 1.17
C SER A 100 27.45 -7.70 0.17
N GLU A 101 27.84 -6.46 -0.14
CA GLU A 101 27.17 -5.69 -1.20
C GLU A 101 27.47 -6.27 -2.58
N LEU A 102 28.72 -6.65 -2.87
CA LEU A 102 29.07 -7.35 -4.11
C LEU A 102 28.24 -8.65 -4.28
N TYR A 103 28.14 -9.45 -3.21
CA TYR A 103 27.29 -10.63 -3.21
C TYR A 103 25.82 -10.29 -3.49
N ARG A 104 25.27 -9.23 -2.89
CA ARG A 104 23.88 -8.79 -3.15
C ARG A 104 23.68 -8.39 -4.61
N TRP A 105 24.65 -7.74 -5.24
CA TRP A 105 24.60 -7.42 -6.68
C TRP A 105 24.61 -8.69 -7.52
N LEU A 106 25.51 -9.65 -7.22
CA LEU A 106 25.56 -10.94 -7.93
C LEU A 106 24.28 -11.76 -7.74
N ALA A 107 23.72 -11.77 -6.53
CA ALA A 107 22.45 -12.44 -6.23
C ALA A 107 21.27 -11.78 -6.98
N ALA A 108 21.23 -10.45 -7.05
CA ALA A 108 20.24 -9.72 -7.84
C ALA A 108 20.34 -10.06 -9.34
N ILE A 109 21.56 -10.08 -9.89
CA ILE A 109 21.81 -10.48 -11.28
C ILE A 109 21.35 -11.92 -11.51
N LYS A 110 21.71 -12.85 -10.62
CA LYS A 110 21.28 -14.26 -10.71
C LYS A 110 19.75 -14.39 -10.69
N THR A 111 19.08 -13.61 -9.85
CA THR A 111 17.62 -13.61 -9.71
C THR A 111 16.93 -13.16 -11.00
N LEU A 112 17.37 -12.02 -11.56
CA LEU A 112 16.77 -11.43 -12.77
C LEU A 112 17.29 -12.04 -14.08
N LYS A 113 18.33 -12.88 -14.03
CA LYS A 113 18.85 -13.56 -15.20
C LYS A 113 17.77 -14.44 -15.82
N GLY A 114 17.37 -14.08 -17.03
CA GLY A 114 16.33 -14.81 -17.78
C GLY A 114 14.90 -14.34 -17.50
N SER A 115 14.69 -13.39 -16.60
CA SER A 115 13.40 -12.70 -16.47
C SER A 115 13.13 -11.86 -17.72
N TRP A 116 11.87 -11.79 -18.12
CA TRP A 116 11.42 -10.94 -19.22
C TRP A 116 11.14 -9.52 -18.76
N MET A 117 10.53 -9.38 -17.58
CA MET A 117 10.21 -8.09 -17.00
C MET A 117 10.40 -8.08 -15.49
N LEU A 118 10.74 -6.90 -14.97
CA LEU A 118 10.65 -6.52 -13.57
C LEU A 118 9.53 -5.49 -13.44
N ILE A 119 8.50 -5.82 -12.66
CA ILE A 119 7.38 -4.94 -12.36
C ILE A 119 7.51 -4.44 -10.92
N VAL A 120 7.35 -3.14 -10.73
CA VAL A 120 7.17 -2.49 -9.43
C VAL A 120 5.68 -2.12 -9.33
N PRO A 121 4.83 -2.97 -8.72
CA PRO A 121 3.39 -2.75 -8.70
C PRO A 121 2.97 -1.94 -7.48
N GLY A 122 2.16 -0.91 -7.70
CA GLY A 122 1.49 -0.18 -6.63
C GLY A 122 2.45 0.44 -5.62
N THR A 123 2.00 0.50 -4.38
CA THR A 123 2.77 0.89 -3.18
C THR A 123 3.30 2.34 -3.17
N GLY A 124 3.77 2.78 -1.99
CA GLY A 124 4.42 4.09 -1.80
C GLY A 124 5.94 4.03 -1.81
N LEU A 125 6.57 3.21 -2.67
CA LEU A 125 8.02 2.96 -2.64
C LEU A 125 8.89 4.18 -3.02
N LEU A 126 8.33 5.19 -3.69
CA LEU A 126 9.09 6.37 -4.12
C LEU A 126 9.16 7.43 -3.01
N THR A 127 9.69 7.03 -1.86
CA THR A 127 9.80 7.85 -0.64
C THR A 127 11.11 7.55 0.07
N ASP A 128 11.64 8.49 0.86
CA ASP A 128 12.82 8.29 1.71
C ASP A 128 12.53 8.52 3.20
N VAL A 129 11.24 8.55 3.58
CA VAL A 129 10.80 8.72 4.97
C VAL A 129 11.36 7.62 5.87
N CYS A 130 11.45 6.39 5.37
CA CYS A 130 12.03 5.25 6.10
C CYS A 130 13.53 5.04 5.84
N GLY A 131 14.21 6.06 5.28
CA GLY A 131 15.62 6.03 4.94
C GLY A 131 15.91 5.58 3.50
N LEU A 132 17.21 5.53 3.17
CA LEU A 132 17.67 5.22 1.81
C LEU A 132 17.83 3.71 1.54
N TRP A 133 18.08 2.94 2.60
CA TRP A 133 18.41 1.52 2.55
C TRP A 133 17.18 0.63 2.83
N GLY A 134 17.36 -0.69 2.93
CA GLY A 134 16.24 -1.60 3.16
C GLY A 134 15.32 -1.63 1.95
N TRP A 135 14.08 -1.19 2.12
CA TRP A 135 13.11 -1.03 1.03
C TRP A 135 13.11 0.37 0.38
N GLY A 136 14.02 1.25 0.82
CA GLY A 136 14.13 2.62 0.34
C GLY A 136 14.73 2.79 -1.07
N PRO A 137 14.95 4.06 -1.50
CA PRO A 137 15.32 4.41 -2.87
C PRO A 137 16.59 3.76 -3.42
N TYR A 138 17.61 3.49 -2.60
CA TYR A 138 18.84 2.84 -3.09
C TYR A 138 18.56 1.42 -3.58
N THR A 139 17.80 0.65 -2.81
CA THR A 139 17.48 -0.75 -3.18
C THR A 139 16.64 -0.77 -4.45
N LEU A 140 15.66 0.13 -4.57
CA LEU A 140 14.88 0.30 -5.79
C LEU A 140 15.77 0.62 -7.00
N PHE A 141 16.69 1.57 -6.86
CA PHE A 141 17.65 1.93 -7.91
C PHE A 141 18.52 0.73 -8.32
N LYS A 142 19.09 0.00 -7.34
CA LYS A 142 19.92 -1.18 -7.60
C LYS A 142 19.18 -2.23 -8.42
N TRP A 143 17.97 -2.61 -8.00
CA TRP A 143 17.18 -3.61 -8.74
C TRP A 143 16.75 -3.12 -10.12
N SER A 144 16.45 -1.81 -10.26
CA SER A 144 16.17 -1.18 -11.55
C SER A 144 17.38 -1.25 -12.50
N LEU A 145 18.59 -0.95 -12.00
CA LEU A 145 19.81 -1.05 -12.80
C LEU A 145 20.12 -2.50 -13.21
N VAL A 146 20.03 -3.44 -12.26
CA VAL A 146 20.23 -4.87 -12.54
C VAL A 146 19.23 -5.39 -13.57
N ALA A 147 17.98 -4.95 -13.52
CA ALA A 147 16.96 -5.31 -14.51
C ALA A 147 17.40 -4.91 -15.93
N LYS A 148 17.92 -3.69 -16.12
CA LYS A 148 18.42 -3.24 -17.42
C LYS A 148 19.69 -3.98 -17.84
N LEU A 149 20.61 -4.26 -16.93
CA LEU A 149 21.79 -5.10 -17.20
C LEU A 149 21.40 -6.51 -17.65
N CYS A 150 20.33 -7.07 -17.09
CA CYS A 150 19.77 -8.37 -17.49
C CYS A 150 18.86 -8.30 -18.73
N ARG A 151 18.69 -7.12 -19.35
CA ARG A 151 17.79 -6.87 -20.48
C ARG A 151 16.34 -7.28 -20.18
N CYS A 152 15.88 -6.96 -18.96
CA CYS A 152 14.48 -7.06 -18.56
C CYS A 152 13.76 -5.76 -18.93
N LYS A 153 12.48 -5.83 -19.28
CA LYS A 153 11.62 -4.65 -19.30
C LYS A 153 11.36 -4.20 -17.87
N LEU A 154 11.56 -2.92 -17.56
CA LEU A 154 11.31 -2.36 -16.24
C LEU A 154 10.01 -1.55 -16.26
N LEU A 155 9.03 -1.92 -15.43
CA LEU A 155 7.73 -1.26 -15.37
C LEU A 155 7.43 -0.77 -13.97
N PHE A 156 7.07 0.51 -13.84
CA PHE A 156 6.47 1.09 -12.65
C PHE A 156 4.97 1.25 -12.90
N VAL A 157 4.15 0.51 -12.14
CA VAL A 157 2.72 0.36 -12.43
C VAL A 157 1.89 0.91 -11.28
N SER A 158 1.18 2.03 -11.50
CA SER A 158 0.40 2.77 -10.50
C SER A 158 1.15 3.00 -9.19
N VAL A 159 2.39 3.52 -9.24
CA VAL A 159 3.19 3.77 -8.03
C VAL A 159 2.86 5.13 -7.40
N GLY A 160 2.90 5.22 -6.08
CA GLY A 160 2.79 6.49 -5.35
C GLY A 160 4.15 7.17 -5.17
N ALA A 161 4.18 8.51 -5.18
CA ALA A 161 5.41 9.28 -5.01
C ALA A 161 5.37 10.30 -3.87
N GLY A 162 6.48 10.36 -3.14
CA GLY A 162 6.76 11.35 -2.11
C GLY A 162 6.29 10.98 -0.70
N PRO A 163 6.74 11.74 0.30
CA PRO A 163 7.75 12.80 0.19
C PRO A 163 9.18 12.23 0.05
N LEU A 164 10.06 13.04 -0.55
CA LEU A 164 11.50 12.78 -0.71
C LEU A 164 12.25 13.99 -0.14
N HIS A 165 12.82 13.82 1.03
CA HIS A 165 13.49 14.89 1.79
C HIS A 165 14.95 15.04 1.38
N SER A 166 15.66 13.94 1.17
CA SER A 166 17.10 13.92 0.90
C SER A 166 17.44 14.10 -0.59
N ALA A 167 18.58 14.72 -0.86
CA ALA A 167 19.09 14.86 -2.23
C ALA A 167 19.42 13.48 -2.85
N LEU A 168 19.97 12.56 -2.06
CA LEU A 168 20.27 11.19 -2.50
C LEU A 168 18.99 10.39 -2.78
N GLY A 169 17.95 10.52 -1.96
CA GLY A 169 16.66 9.89 -2.22
C GLY A 169 16.05 10.35 -3.54
N LYS A 170 16.06 11.67 -3.79
CA LYS A 170 15.66 12.25 -5.08
C LYS A 170 16.50 11.70 -6.23
N TYR A 171 17.82 11.65 -6.08
CA TYR A 171 18.73 11.12 -7.11
C TYR A 171 18.43 9.65 -7.44
N PHE A 172 18.30 8.78 -6.44
CA PHE A 172 18.04 7.36 -6.65
C PHE A 172 16.67 7.11 -7.28
N VAL A 173 15.62 7.79 -6.82
CA VAL A 173 14.27 7.69 -7.41
C VAL A 173 14.30 8.13 -8.87
N LYS A 174 14.86 9.30 -9.17
CA LYS A 174 14.95 9.80 -10.56
C LYS A 174 15.74 8.84 -11.46
N SER A 175 16.84 8.30 -10.95
CA SER A 175 17.68 7.35 -11.70
C SER A 175 16.97 6.00 -11.93
N ALA A 176 16.19 5.52 -10.96
CA ALA A 176 15.39 4.31 -11.13
C ALA A 176 14.30 4.51 -12.19
N LEU A 177 13.60 5.64 -12.14
CA LEU A 177 12.53 5.98 -13.08
C LEU A 177 13.07 6.29 -14.49
N SER A 178 14.27 6.85 -14.65
CA SER A 178 14.84 7.10 -15.98
C SER A 178 15.20 5.81 -16.72
N LEU A 179 15.41 4.70 -16.00
CA LEU A 179 15.68 3.38 -16.56
C LEU A 179 14.40 2.65 -17.00
N ALA A 180 13.22 3.12 -16.59
CA ALA A 180 11.95 2.44 -16.81
C ALA A 180 11.52 2.45 -18.29
N ASP A 181 10.98 1.31 -18.76
CA ASP A 181 10.35 1.20 -20.08
C ASP A 181 8.88 1.63 -20.06
N PHE A 182 8.25 1.61 -18.88
CA PHE A 182 6.89 2.08 -18.64
C PHE A 182 6.78 2.67 -17.24
N ARG A 183 6.07 3.80 -17.13
CA ARG A 183 5.80 4.46 -15.85
C ARG A 183 4.35 4.91 -15.80
N SER A 184 3.74 4.66 -14.66
CA SER A 184 2.43 5.16 -14.31
C SER A 184 2.37 5.44 -12.82
N TYR A 185 1.58 6.45 -12.47
CA TYR A 185 1.41 6.91 -11.11
C TYR A 185 -0.04 6.75 -10.69
N ARG A 186 -0.26 6.39 -9.42
CA ARG A 186 -1.61 6.07 -8.95
C ARG A 186 -2.55 7.29 -8.82
N ASP A 187 -1.97 8.48 -8.76
CA ASP A 187 -2.66 9.74 -8.48
C ASP A 187 -1.92 10.93 -9.13
N LYS A 188 -2.65 12.01 -9.42
CA LYS A 188 -2.08 13.23 -10.02
C LYS A 188 -1.07 13.91 -9.11
N ALA A 189 -1.25 13.82 -7.79
CA ALA A 189 -0.36 14.46 -6.83
C ALA A 189 1.06 13.86 -6.88
N SER A 190 1.17 12.55 -7.09
CA SER A 190 2.44 11.83 -7.28
C SER A 190 3.16 12.29 -8.55
N LEU A 191 2.42 12.47 -9.65
CA LEU A 191 2.95 12.99 -10.91
C LEU A 191 3.48 14.43 -10.75
N GLU A 192 2.67 15.32 -10.16
CA GLU A 192 3.05 16.72 -9.92
C GLU A 192 4.19 16.83 -8.91
N TYR A 193 4.24 15.95 -7.91
CA TYR A 193 5.36 15.86 -6.97
C TYR A 193 6.67 15.59 -7.71
N LEU A 194 6.68 14.62 -8.63
CA LEU A 194 7.86 14.28 -9.43
C LEU A 194 8.27 15.41 -10.37
N LYS A 195 7.30 16.08 -11.00
CA LYS A 195 7.54 17.27 -11.82
C LYS A 195 8.19 18.39 -11.00
N ARG A 196 7.68 18.66 -9.80
CA ARG A 196 8.21 19.70 -8.89
C ARG A 196 9.65 19.42 -8.45
N ILE A 197 10.02 18.16 -8.23
CA ILE A 197 11.43 17.83 -7.91
C ILE A 197 12.33 17.85 -9.15
N GLY A 198 11.82 18.20 -10.34
CA GLY A 198 12.58 18.30 -11.58
C GLY A 198 12.80 16.95 -12.26
N PHE A 199 11.78 16.10 -12.30
CA PHE A 199 11.78 14.87 -13.11
C PHE A 199 10.86 15.04 -14.32
N GLU A 200 11.30 14.56 -15.49
CA GLU A 200 10.52 14.65 -16.73
C GLU A 200 9.40 13.61 -16.76
N THR A 201 8.16 14.09 -16.72
CA THR A 201 6.95 13.25 -16.64
C THR A 201 6.05 13.31 -17.88
N ASN A 202 6.50 13.95 -18.97
CA ASN A 202 5.67 14.25 -20.16
C ASN A 202 5.07 13.02 -20.86
N ARG A 203 5.67 11.83 -20.66
CA ARG A 203 5.22 10.56 -21.26
C ARG A 203 4.53 9.64 -20.25
N ASP A 204 4.41 10.09 -19.01
CA ASP A 204 3.92 9.27 -17.92
C ASP A 204 2.41 9.36 -17.83
N ARG A 205 1.80 8.28 -17.34
CA ARG A 205 0.35 8.16 -17.25
C ARG A 205 -0.10 8.17 -15.80
N VAL A 206 -1.31 8.67 -15.57
CA VAL A 206 -1.99 8.53 -14.28
C VAL A 206 -3.06 7.45 -14.46
N TYR A 207 -2.97 6.42 -13.64
CA TYR A 207 -3.97 5.37 -13.53
C TYR A 207 -4.36 5.24 -12.07
N PRO A 208 -5.53 4.69 -11.73
CA PRO A 208 -5.89 4.45 -10.33
C PRO A 208 -4.91 3.50 -9.62
N ASP A 209 -5.02 3.43 -8.29
CA ASP A 209 -4.31 2.44 -7.50
C ASP A 209 -4.77 1.01 -7.87
N LEU A 210 -3.83 0.05 -7.94
CA LEU A 210 -4.08 -1.31 -8.42
C LEU A 210 -5.14 -2.05 -7.60
N ALA A 211 -5.32 -1.70 -6.32
CA ALA A 211 -6.31 -2.33 -5.46
C ALA A 211 -7.75 -2.19 -5.97
N PHE A 212 -8.06 -1.20 -6.83
CA PHE A 212 -9.38 -1.13 -7.49
C PHE A 212 -9.65 -2.31 -8.44
N SER A 213 -8.62 -3.00 -8.90
CA SER A 213 -8.72 -4.13 -9.83
C SER A 213 -8.65 -5.50 -9.15
N LEU A 214 -8.87 -5.56 -7.83
CA LEU A 214 -9.05 -6.84 -7.12
C LEU A 214 -10.20 -7.66 -7.75
N PRO A 215 -10.05 -8.99 -7.83
CA PRO A 215 -11.03 -9.86 -8.46
C PRO A 215 -12.36 -9.83 -7.70
N GLU A 216 -13.48 -9.90 -8.42
CA GLU A 216 -14.82 -9.88 -7.82
C GLU A 216 -15.04 -11.03 -6.82
N ALA A 217 -14.40 -12.19 -7.05
CA ALA A 217 -14.44 -13.32 -6.12
C ALA A 217 -13.84 -13.01 -4.73
N MET A 218 -13.07 -11.93 -4.57
CA MET A 218 -12.54 -11.46 -3.28
C MET A 218 -13.40 -10.36 -2.66
N ILE A 219 -14.42 -9.86 -3.36
CA ILE A 219 -15.34 -8.85 -2.87
C ILE A 219 -16.51 -9.60 -2.24
N PRO A 220 -16.66 -9.60 -0.90
CA PRO A 220 -17.78 -10.29 -0.26
C PRO A 220 -19.10 -9.71 -0.77
N SER A 221 -20.05 -10.57 -1.07
CA SER A 221 -21.42 -10.16 -1.36
C SER A 221 -22.07 -9.61 -0.09
N ASP A 222 -22.75 -8.48 -0.22
CA ASP A 222 -23.52 -7.89 0.88
C ASP A 222 -24.72 -8.80 1.18
N ASN A 223 -24.63 -9.57 2.26
CA ASN A 223 -25.76 -10.32 2.80
C ASN A 223 -26.66 -9.29 3.47
N GLY A 224 -27.58 -8.70 2.69
CA GLY A 224 -28.45 -7.58 3.03
C GLY A 224 -29.46 -7.82 4.16
N GLU A 225 -29.02 -8.40 5.27
CA GLU A 225 -29.74 -8.45 6.53
C GLU A 225 -29.87 -7.02 7.07
N LYS A 226 -31.06 -6.44 6.85
CA LYS A 226 -31.45 -5.07 7.23
C LYS A 226 -32.03 -4.96 8.64
N GLU A 227 -32.13 -6.07 9.37
CA GLU A 227 -32.75 -6.10 10.72
C GLU A 227 -31.77 -5.78 11.86
N ARG A 228 -30.53 -5.42 11.54
CA ARG A 228 -29.47 -5.11 12.50
C ARG A 228 -29.23 -3.59 12.60
N ARG A 229 -28.75 -3.15 13.77
CA ARG A 229 -28.24 -1.79 13.96
C ARG A 229 -27.17 -1.49 12.92
N SER A 230 -27.11 -0.23 12.48
CA SER A 230 -26.12 0.14 11.49
C SER A 230 -24.71 0.10 12.10
N VAL A 231 -23.79 -0.53 11.38
CA VAL A 231 -22.41 -0.76 11.84
C VAL A 231 -21.47 0.21 11.15
N VAL A 232 -20.76 1.01 11.95
CA VAL A 232 -19.75 1.95 11.46
C VAL A 232 -18.36 1.36 11.60
N GLY A 233 -17.63 1.25 10.48
CA GLY A 233 -16.23 0.87 10.46
C GLY A 233 -15.35 2.03 10.89
N LEU A 234 -14.69 1.94 12.04
CA LEU A 234 -13.78 2.96 12.57
C LEU A 234 -12.32 2.52 12.37
N GLY A 235 -11.67 3.10 11.36
CA GLY A 235 -10.29 2.82 10.98
C GLY A 235 -9.26 3.52 11.86
N LEU A 236 -8.54 2.73 12.65
CA LEU A 236 -7.45 3.17 13.50
C LEU A 236 -6.10 2.97 12.82
N MET A 237 -5.17 3.88 13.08
CA MET A 237 -3.85 3.90 12.44
C MET A 237 -2.82 4.54 13.36
N GLU A 238 -1.64 3.94 13.42
CA GLU A 238 -0.47 4.54 14.06
C GLU A 238 0.00 5.74 13.22
N HIS A 239 0.02 6.92 13.83
CA HIS A 239 0.52 8.12 13.17
C HIS A 239 2.01 8.33 13.49
N TYR A 240 2.90 7.87 12.60
CA TYR A 240 4.31 8.22 12.66
C TYR A 240 4.53 9.70 12.32
N GLY A 241 4.56 10.55 13.33
CA GLY A 241 5.47 11.70 13.32
C GLY A 241 6.61 11.38 14.28
N ARG A 242 7.83 11.32 13.74
CA ARG A 242 9.15 11.12 14.37
C ARG A 242 9.17 10.55 15.80
N PRO A 243 9.84 9.42 16.05
CA PRO A 243 10.12 8.94 17.41
C PRO A 243 11.21 9.82 18.04
N ASN A 244 10.84 11.01 18.48
CA ASN A 244 11.49 11.70 19.57
C ASN A 244 10.37 12.05 20.55
N VAL A 245 10.48 11.46 21.73
CA VAL A 245 9.75 11.82 22.95
C VAL A 245 9.86 13.35 23.08
N ASP A 246 8.72 14.03 23.19
CA ASP A 246 8.56 15.51 23.22
C ASP A 246 8.44 16.25 21.87
N SER A 247 7.89 15.62 20.83
CA SER A 247 7.54 16.33 19.58
C SER A 247 6.04 16.61 19.43
N PRO A 248 5.63 17.72 18.75
CA PRO A 248 4.22 18.07 18.49
C PRO A 248 3.41 16.96 17.78
N SER A 249 4.09 15.95 17.24
CA SER A 249 3.49 14.73 16.69
C SER A 249 2.65 13.95 17.70
N ASN A 250 3.12 13.82 18.95
CA ASN A 250 2.42 13.03 19.95
C ASN A 250 1.12 13.72 20.39
N ALA A 251 1.12 15.05 20.49
CA ALA A 251 -0.07 15.83 20.78
C ALA A 251 -1.15 15.68 19.69
N ILE A 252 -0.75 15.68 18.41
CA ILE A 252 -1.67 15.45 17.28
C ILE A 252 -2.25 14.04 17.33
N TYR A 253 -1.42 13.04 17.61
CA TYR A 253 -1.86 11.64 17.71
C TYR A 253 -2.83 11.41 18.87
N LEU A 254 -2.52 11.93 20.06
CA LEU A 254 -3.42 11.86 21.21
C LEU A 254 -4.73 12.62 20.94
N ALA A 255 -4.66 13.83 20.37
CA ALA A 255 -5.86 14.58 19.98
C ALA A 255 -6.71 13.82 18.96
N TYR A 256 -6.07 13.12 18.01
CA TYR A 256 -6.74 12.23 17.07
C TYR A 256 -7.52 11.12 17.79
N LEU A 257 -6.89 10.37 18.69
CA LEU A 257 -7.55 9.30 19.44
C LEU A 257 -8.69 9.83 20.33
N GLU A 258 -8.47 10.94 21.04
CA GLU A 258 -9.49 11.58 21.89
C GLU A 258 -10.72 12.02 21.09
N ASN A 259 -10.52 12.63 19.92
CA ASN A 259 -11.63 13.00 19.05
C ASN A 259 -12.39 11.77 18.52
N LEU A 260 -11.68 10.67 18.23
CA LEU A 260 -12.34 9.41 17.85
C LEU A 260 -13.11 8.78 19.02
N VAL A 261 -12.63 8.89 20.26
CA VAL A 261 -13.36 8.46 21.46
C VAL A 261 -14.67 9.25 21.60
N VAL A 262 -14.62 10.57 21.44
CA VAL A 262 -15.81 11.42 21.49
C VAL A 262 -16.79 11.06 20.36
N PHE A 263 -16.28 10.82 19.16
CA PHE A 263 -17.09 10.39 18.02
C PHE A 263 -17.74 9.01 18.25
N LEU A 264 -16.99 8.02 18.75
CA LEU A 264 -17.51 6.70 19.08
C LEU A 264 -18.59 6.77 20.15
N ARG A 265 -18.41 7.60 21.19
CA ARG A 265 -19.45 7.83 22.19
C ARG A 265 -20.73 8.37 21.56
N TRP A 266 -20.59 9.32 20.63
CA TRP A 266 -21.74 9.84 19.91
C TRP A 266 -22.43 8.76 19.08
N LEU A 267 -21.69 7.91 18.36
CA LEU A 267 -22.23 6.77 17.62
C LEU A 267 -23.06 5.84 18.52
N LEU A 268 -22.48 5.42 19.65
CA LEU A 268 -23.14 4.50 20.58
C LEU A 268 -24.42 5.10 21.17
N ALA A 269 -24.42 6.41 21.47
CA ALA A 269 -25.59 7.13 21.96
C ALA A 269 -26.72 7.27 20.93
N HIS A 270 -26.44 7.08 19.64
CA HIS A 270 -27.40 7.18 18.53
C HIS A 270 -27.69 5.83 17.88
N GLU A 271 -27.60 4.73 18.65
CA GLU A 271 -27.93 3.37 18.21
C GLU A 271 -27.09 2.82 17.03
N TYR A 272 -25.89 3.35 16.81
CA TYR A 272 -24.90 2.74 15.92
C TYR A 272 -24.00 1.77 16.70
N ASP A 273 -23.62 0.68 16.06
CA ASP A 273 -22.55 -0.20 16.53
C ASP A 273 -21.26 0.16 15.80
N ALA A 274 -20.11 -0.13 16.41
CA ALA A 274 -18.82 0.24 15.86
C ALA A 274 -17.94 -0.99 15.68
N ARG A 275 -17.30 -1.09 14.52
CA ARG A 275 -16.29 -2.10 14.23
C ARG A 275 -14.94 -1.43 14.10
N LEU A 276 -13.99 -1.78 14.96
CA LEU A 276 -12.62 -1.28 14.85
C LEU A 276 -11.94 -1.94 13.66
N LEU A 277 -11.26 -1.15 12.84
CA LEU A 277 -10.58 -1.60 11.64
C LEU A 277 -9.12 -1.17 11.68
N ILE A 278 -8.21 -2.07 11.33
CA ILE A 278 -6.81 -1.75 11.08
C ILE A 278 -6.45 -2.07 9.62
N GLY A 279 -5.47 -1.37 9.06
CA GLY A 279 -5.00 -1.62 7.69
C GLY A 279 -3.61 -2.26 7.64
N ASP A 280 -3.03 -2.50 8.80
CA ASP A 280 -1.68 -3.01 9.03
C ASP A 280 -1.65 -3.60 10.43
N VAL A 281 -1.12 -4.80 10.61
CA VAL A 281 -1.04 -5.41 11.95
C VAL A 281 -0.07 -4.65 12.86
N GLY A 282 0.78 -3.78 12.31
CA GLY A 282 1.49 -2.78 13.12
C GLY A 282 0.57 -1.88 13.94
N ASP A 283 -0.68 -1.67 13.49
CA ASP A 283 -1.67 -0.84 14.20
C ASP A 283 -2.39 -1.56 15.34
N VAL A 284 -2.17 -2.86 15.58
CA VAL A 284 -2.84 -3.58 16.68
C VAL A 284 -2.57 -2.90 18.02
N HIS A 285 -1.39 -2.30 18.21
CA HIS A 285 -1.12 -1.54 19.42
C HIS A 285 -2.06 -0.32 19.59
N VAL A 286 -2.46 0.31 18.49
CA VAL A 286 -3.34 1.50 18.49
C VAL A 286 -4.76 1.12 18.90
N THR A 287 -5.24 -0.07 18.51
CA THR A 287 -6.56 -0.53 18.98
C THR A 287 -6.55 -0.77 20.49
N GLU A 288 -5.45 -1.33 21.04
CA GLU A 288 -5.29 -1.51 22.49
C GLU A 288 -5.20 -0.18 23.24
N GLU A 289 -4.45 0.80 22.71
CA GLU A 289 -4.37 2.14 23.28
C GLU A 289 -5.73 2.84 23.26
N PHE A 290 -6.44 2.80 22.13
CA PHE A 290 -7.78 3.36 21.99
C PHE A 290 -8.78 2.73 22.99
N LYS A 291 -8.74 1.40 23.17
CA LYS A 291 -9.56 0.70 24.18
C LYS A 291 -9.21 1.10 25.61
N SER A 292 -7.94 1.38 25.89
CA SER A 292 -7.49 1.85 27.21
C SER A 292 -8.02 3.25 27.49
N LEU A 293 -7.92 4.17 26.52
CA LEU A 293 -8.51 5.52 26.60
C LEU A 293 -10.03 5.49 26.82
N LEU A 294 -10.75 4.59 26.15
CA LEU A 294 -12.19 4.43 26.38
C LEU A 294 -12.52 4.07 27.84
N LYS A 295 -11.77 3.14 28.44
CA LYS A 295 -11.96 2.73 29.84
C LYS A 295 -11.65 3.86 30.81
N GLU A 296 -10.57 4.62 30.57
CA GLU A 296 -10.18 5.76 31.42
C GLU A 296 -11.24 6.87 31.41
N ARG A 297 -11.89 7.10 30.27
CA ARG A 297 -12.97 8.09 30.12
C ARG A 297 -14.32 7.60 30.66
N SER A 298 -14.31 6.54 31.49
CA SER A 298 -15.48 5.96 32.16
C SER A 298 -16.59 5.51 31.20
N LEU A 299 -16.23 5.15 29.96
CA LEU A 299 -17.14 4.48 29.05
C LEU A 299 -17.11 2.99 29.34
N THR A 300 -18.28 2.41 29.60
CA THR A 300 -18.41 0.95 29.65
C THR A 300 -18.06 0.44 28.25
N TYR A 301 -16.94 -0.27 28.14
CA TYR A 301 -16.59 -0.97 26.91
C TYR A 301 -17.62 -2.09 26.70
N ASP A 302 -18.70 -1.76 25.98
CA ASP A 302 -19.73 -2.73 25.64
C ASP A 302 -19.21 -3.61 24.50
N LYS A 303 -18.68 -4.78 24.88
CA LYS A 303 -18.18 -5.81 23.96
C LYS A 303 -19.23 -6.26 22.94
N THR A 304 -20.51 -6.03 23.20
CA THR A 304 -21.58 -6.40 22.26
C THR A 304 -21.75 -5.37 21.14
N ARG A 305 -21.36 -4.11 21.37
CA ARG A 305 -21.53 -3.00 20.43
C ARG A 305 -20.22 -2.51 19.79
N ILE A 306 -19.08 -2.78 20.42
CA ILE A 306 -17.75 -2.50 19.89
C ILE A 306 -17.10 -3.81 19.45
N ILE A 307 -17.10 -4.03 18.14
CA ILE A 307 -16.57 -5.23 17.48
C ILE A 307 -15.10 -5.01 17.17
N ASP A 308 -14.23 -5.85 17.73
CA ASP A 308 -12.78 -5.82 17.54
C ASP A 308 -12.28 -7.25 17.32
N GLU A 309 -12.39 -7.71 16.08
CA GLU A 309 -11.96 -9.04 15.66
C GLU A 309 -10.55 -8.96 15.05
N PRO A 310 -9.64 -9.90 15.37
CA PRO A 310 -8.30 -9.90 14.82
C PRO A 310 -8.32 -10.11 13.30
N ILE A 311 -7.36 -9.50 12.61
CA ILE A 311 -7.16 -9.68 11.17
C ILE A 311 -5.73 -10.05 10.82
N SER A 312 -5.59 -10.87 9.78
CA SER A 312 -4.31 -11.41 9.33
C SER A 312 -4.11 -11.36 7.82
N SER A 313 -5.17 -11.05 7.07
CA SER A 313 -5.16 -11.04 5.61
C SER A 313 -5.98 -9.89 5.01
N VAL A 314 -5.78 -9.66 3.70
CA VAL A 314 -6.60 -8.72 2.92
C VAL A 314 -8.06 -9.17 2.92
N GLN A 315 -8.31 -10.49 2.86
CA GLN A 315 -9.62 -11.11 2.87
C GLN A 315 -10.37 -10.84 4.18
N ASP A 316 -9.66 -10.89 5.31
CA ASP A 316 -10.21 -10.53 6.62
C ASP A 316 -10.64 -9.06 6.60
N LEU A 317 -9.75 -8.14 6.18
CA LEU A 317 -10.05 -6.71 6.10
C LEU A 317 -11.26 -6.42 5.18
N THR A 318 -11.31 -7.04 3.99
CA THR A 318 -12.45 -6.86 3.07
C THR A 318 -13.74 -7.43 3.65
N SER A 319 -13.68 -8.54 4.39
CA SER A 319 -14.85 -9.12 5.06
C SER A 319 -15.35 -8.23 6.19
N GLN A 320 -14.43 -7.69 6.99
CA GLN A 320 -14.76 -6.73 8.04
C GLN A 320 -15.36 -5.45 7.48
N LEU A 321 -14.80 -4.90 6.40
CA LEU A 321 -15.35 -3.72 5.71
C LEU A 321 -16.72 -4.02 5.09
N ALA A 322 -16.93 -5.20 4.51
CA ALA A 322 -18.20 -5.60 3.94
C ALA A 322 -19.32 -5.65 5.00
N ALA A 323 -18.97 -6.04 6.24
CA ALA A 323 -19.84 -6.06 7.41
C ALA A 323 -20.10 -4.67 8.05
N THR A 324 -19.77 -3.58 7.35
CA THR A 324 -20.06 -2.20 7.78
C THR A 324 -20.97 -1.50 6.78
N ASP A 325 -21.73 -0.51 7.24
CA ASP A 325 -22.59 0.33 6.39
C ASP A 325 -21.89 1.61 5.95
N ILE A 326 -21.13 2.22 6.87
CA ILE A 326 -20.37 3.46 6.68
C ILE A 326 -18.97 3.25 7.25
N VAL A 327 -17.95 3.81 6.60
CA VAL A 327 -16.56 3.71 7.06
C VAL A 327 -16.00 5.10 7.37
N VAL A 328 -15.32 5.24 8.50
CA VAL A 328 -14.52 6.41 8.85
C VAL A 328 -13.10 5.93 9.09
N ALA A 329 -12.15 6.25 8.22
CA ALA A 329 -10.82 5.64 8.29
C ALA A 329 -9.67 6.58 7.94
N THR A 330 -8.53 6.34 8.59
CA THR A 330 -7.26 7.08 8.38
C THR A 330 -6.34 6.37 7.39
N ARG A 331 -6.33 5.03 7.39
CA ARG A 331 -5.54 4.20 6.46
C ARG A 331 -6.07 4.33 5.03
N PHE A 332 -5.20 4.73 4.11
CA PHE A 332 -5.55 4.89 2.67
C PHE A 332 -6.25 3.67 2.07
N HIS A 333 -5.77 2.46 2.33
CA HIS A 333 -6.36 1.25 1.74
C HIS A 333 -7.66 0.83 2.44
N ASN A 334 -7.90 1.21 3.69
CA ASN A 334 -9.22 0.99 4.30
C ASN A 334 -10.27 1.87 3.59
N VAL A 335 -9.92 3.13 3.30
CA VAL A 335 -10.77 4.03 2.51
C VAL A 335 -10.99 3.49 1.09
N LEU A 336 -9.91 3.09 0.40
CA LEU A 336 -10.01 2.56 -0.96
C LEU A 336 -10.84 1.28 -1.04
N LEU A 337 -10.61 0.31 -0.15
CA LEU A 337 -11.35 -0.94 -0.14
C LEU A 337 -12.82 -0.73 0.27
N ALA A 338 -13.12 0.22 1.16
CA ALA A 338 -14.49 0.63 1.46
C ALA A 338 -15.20 1.16 0.20
N LEU A 339 -14.53 2.01 -0.58
CA LEU A 339 -15.05 2.50 -1.86
C LEU A 339 -15.27 1.37 -2.85
N LEU A 340 -14.32 0.42 -2.96
CA LEU A 340 -14.46 -0.77 -3.80
C LEU A 340 -15.68 -1.61 -3.41
N LEU A 341 -15.99 -1.70 -2.11
CA LEU A 341 -17.17 -2.36 -1.53
C LEU A 341 -18.44 -1.49 -1.59
N ASN A 342 -18.38 -0.35 -2.28
CA ASN A 342 -19.48 0.60 -2.43
C ASN A 342 -20.04 1.10 -1.08
N LYS A 343 -19.16 1.28 -0.09
CA LYS A 343 -19.51 1.83 1.23
C LYS A 343 -19.26 3.34 1.26
N PRO A 344 -20.23 4.16 1.69
CA PRO A 344 -19.99 5.57 2.01
C PRO A 344 -18.84 5.73 3.01
N VAL A 345 -17.92 6.66 2.74
CA VAL A 345 -16.69 6.78 3.51
C VAL A 345 -16.34 8.23 3.86
N ILE A 346 -15.88 8.43 5.10
CA ILE A 346 -15.16 9.63 5.54
C ILE A 346 -13.68 9.26 5.67
N ALA A 347 -12.82 10.02 5.00
CA ALA A 347 -11.38 9.84 5.10
C ALA A 347 -10.79 10.84 6.08
N ILE A 348 -10.05 10.36 7.08
CA ILE A 348 -9.20 11.19 7.93
C ILE A 348 -7.81 11.23 7.28
N SER A 349 -7.53 12.33 6.58
CA SER A 349 -6.34 12.52 5.78
C SER A 349 -5.21 13.11 6.61
N PHE A 350 -4.08 12.42 6.64
CA PHE A 350 -2.80 12.95 7.15
C PHE A 350 -1.83 13.34 6.02
N HIS A 351 -2.15 12.92 4.79
CA HIS A 351 -1.29 13.09 3.62
C HIS A 351 -2.14 13.19 2.36
N HIS A 352 -1.64 13.93 1.36
CA HIS A 352 -2.36 14.24 0.13
C HIS A 352 -2.90 13.03 -0.66
N LYS A 353 -2.45 11.80 -0.35
CA LYS A 353 -2.93 10.56 -0.95
C LYS A 353 -4.43 10.33 -0.72
N CYS A 354 -4.90 10.46 0.52
CA CYS A 354 -6.32 10.25 0.84
C CYS A 354 -7.16 11.38 0.26
N THR A 355 -6.66 12.61 0.32
CA THR A 355 -7.32 13.78 -0.29
C THR A 355 -7.46 13.64 -1.80
N SER A 356 -6.43 13.15 -2.49
CA SER A 356 -6.46 12.92 -3.95
C SER A 356 -7.49 11.83 -4.30
N LEU A 357 -7.48 10.71 -3.58
CA LEU A 357 -8.46 9.64 -3.74
C LEU A 357 -9.89 10.13 -3.54
N MET A 358 -10.18 10.82 -2.44
CA MET A 358 -11.52 11.33 -2.15
C MET A 358 -11.98 12.33 -3.21
N SER A 359 -11.07 13.17 -3.72
CA SER A 359 -11.37 14.11 -4.82
C SER A 359 -11.72 13.41 -6.12
N GLU A 360 -10.93 12.40 -6.52
CA GLU A 360 -11.18 11.60 -7.72
C GLU A 360 -12.51 10.83 -7.64
N MET A 361 -12.91 10.44 -6.43
CA MET A 361 -14.19 9.77 -6.16
C MET A 361 -15.38 10.73 -5.99
N GLY A 362 -15.16 12.05 -6.04
CA GLY A 362 -16.23 13.06 -5.86
C GLY A 362 -16.70 13.22 -4.41
N LEU A 363 -15.87 12.84 -3.44
CA LEU A 363 -16.15 12.84 -2.00
C LEU A 363 -15.25 13.81 -1.22
N SER A 364 -14.71 14.85 -1.87
CA SER A 364 -13.82 15.84 -1.22
C SER A 364 -14.40 16.43 0.07
N GLN A 365 -15.72 16.61 0.14
CA GLN A 365 -16.40 17.15 1.34
C GLN A 365 -16.37 16.22 2.55
N TYR A 366 -16.10 14.92 2.33
CA TYR A 366 -15.96 13.89 3.36
C TYR A 366 -14.48 13.54 3.63
N CYS A 367 -13.59 14.49 3.36
CA CYS A 367 -12.16 14.39 3.67
C CYS A 367 -11.84 15.36 4.82
N HIS A 368 -11.46 14.82 5.98
CA HIS A 368 -11.13 15.58 7.19
C HIS A 368 -9.61 15.56 7.41
N ASP A 369 -9.00 16.68 7.77
CA ASP A 369 -7.56 16.75 8.04
C ASP A 369 -7.26 16.32 9.48
N ILE A 370 -6.31 15.38 9.64
CA ILE A 370 -5.90 14.88 10.96
C ILE A 370 -5.30 15.98 11.85
N ASN A 371 -4.69 17.02 11.26
CA ASN A 371 -4.07 18.10 12.02
C ASN A 371 -5.12 19.04 12.65
N HIS A 372 -6.35 19.00 12.13
CA HIS A 372 -7.48 19.84 12.54
C HIS A 372 -8.66 18.96 12.97
N MET A 373 -8.37 17.86 13.69
CA MET A 373 -9.39 16.94 14.20
C MET A 373 -10.36 17.65 15.12
N ASN A 374 -11.65 17.51 14.82
CA ASN A 374 -12.74 18.03 15.63
C ASN A 374 -13.91 17.05 15.55
N ALA A 375 -14.26 16.45 16.69
CA ALA A 375 -15.30 15.44 16.77
C ALA A 375 -16.68 15.99 16.36
N GLY A 376 -17.00 17.24 16.70
CA GLY A 376 -18.27 17.88 16.31
C GLY A 376 -18.41 17.97 14.78
N ARG A 377 -17.37 18.46 14.10
CA ARG A 377 -17.35 18.50 12.63
C ARG A 377 -17.38 17.10 12.00
N LEU A 378 -16.73 16.12 12.61
CA LEU A 378 -16.79 14.73 12.14
C LEU A 378 -18.21 14.15 12.27
N VAL A 379 -18.91 14.45 13.37
CA VAL A 379 -20.32 14.10 13.55
C VAL A 379 -21.20 14.76 12.49
N GLU A 380 -21.03 16.06 12.23
CA GLU A 380 -21.80 16.77 11.20
C GLU A 380 -21.60 16.15 9.81
N GLN A 381 -20.35 15.85 9.45
CA GLN A 381 -20.01 15.16 8.19
C GLN A 381 -20.61 13.76 8.13
N PHE A 382 -20.58 13.02 9.24
CA PHE A 382 -21.18 11.69 9.32
C PHE A 382 -22.68 11.72 9.13
N GLN A 383 -23.39 12.64 9.80
CA GLN A 383 -24.83 12.80 9.63
C GLN A 383 -25.20 13.18 8.19
N ASP A 384 -24.43 14.09 7.57
CA ASP A 384 -24.64 14.44 6.16
C ASP A 384 -24.40 13.25 5.21
N LEU A 385 -23.32 12.51 5.43
CA LEU A 385 -23.00 11.33 4.64
C LEU A 385 -24.05 10.22 4.80
N ALA A 386 -24.54 9.99 6.03
CA ALA A 386 -25.60 9.02 6.31
C ALA A 386 -26.91 9.40 5.62
N ARG A 387 -27.31 10.68 5.65
CA ARG A 387 -28.51 11.17 4.94
C ARG A 387 -28.39 11.00 3.42
N ASN A 388 -27.20 11.18 2.87
CA ASN A 388 -26.95 11.11 1.43
C ASN A 388 -26.43 9.74 0.95
N ALA A 389 -26.39 8.73 1.82
CA ALA A 389 -25.69 7.46 1.59
C ALA A 389 -26.07 6.78 0.27
N GLU A 390 -27.37 6.66 -0.03
CA GLU A 390 -27.84 6.00 -1.25
C GLU A 390 -27.43 6.75 -2.53
N LYS A 391 -27.46 8.10 -2.50
CA LYS A 391 -26.98 8.92 -3.61
C LYS A 391 -25.46 8.77 -3.78
N LEU A 392 -24.71 8.76 -2.67
CA LEU A 392 -23.26 8.60 -2.70
C LEU A 392 -22.85 7.22 -3.20
N LYS A 393 -23.58 6.15 -2.85
CA LYS A 393 -23.36 4.79 -3.37
C LYS A 393 -23.45 4.75 -4.90
N LEU A 394 -24.37 5.50 -5.53
CA LEU A 394 -24.44 5.57 -6.99
C LEU A 394 -23.19 6.22 -7.59
N VAL A 395 -22.74 7.33 -6.99
CA VAL A 395 -21.52 8.04 -7.41
C VAL A 395 -20.27 7.16 -7.22
N ILE A 396 -20.13 6.52 -6.06
CA ILE A 396 -19.01 5.64 -5.74
C ILE A 396 -18.95 4.50 -6.75
N ARG A 397 -20.06 3.79 -6.98
CA ARG A 397 -20.12 2.68 -7.96
C ARG A 397 -19.66 3.13 -9.34
N GLN A 398 -20.16 4.27 -9.84
CA GLN A 398 -19.77 4.81 -11.15
C GLN A 398 -18.27 5.12 -11.22
N ARG A 399 -17.72 5.76 -10.17
CA ARG A 399 -16.29 6.11 -10.11
C ARG A 399 -15.40 4.89 -9.98
N VAL A 400 -15.80 3.87 -9.20
CA VAL A 400 -15.08 2.60 -9.10
C VAL A 400 -15.06 1.89 -10.45
N GLU A 401 -16.18 1.85 -11.19
CA GLU A 401 -16.23 1.24 -12.52
C GLU A 401 -15.30 1.95 -13.51
N GLN A 402 -15.26 3.29 -13.49
CA GLN A 402 -14.29 4.07 -14.27
C GLN A 402 -12.85 3.70 -13.92
N SER A 403 -12.55 3.56 -12.62
CA SER A 403 -11.23 3.16 -12.16
C SER A 403 -10.83 1.76 -12.64
N ARG A 404 -11.76 0.79 -12.59
CA ARG A 404 -11.53 -0.57 -13.10
C ARG A 404 -11.24 -0.57 -14.60
N LYS A 405 -12.05 0.16 -15.40
CA LYS A 405 -11.83 0.30 -16.85
C LYS A 405 -10.47 0.93 -17.20
N ALA A 406 -10.06 1.95 -16.46
CA ALA A 406 -8.75 2.57 -16.65
C ALA A 406 -7.60 1.58 -16.34
N LEU A 407 -7.75 0.75 -15.29
CA LEU A 407 -6.77 -0.28 -14.98
C LEU A 407 -6.72 -1.40 -16.03
N GLU A 408 -7.86 -1.81 -16.59
CA GLU A 408 -7.90 -2.76 -17.73
C GLU A 408 -7.14 -2.21 -18.95
N GLU A 409 -7.31 -0.92 -19.26
CA GLU A 409 -6.52 -0.26 -20.30
C GLU A 409 -5.02 -0.31 -20.00
N GLN A 410 -4.63 0.00 -18.75
CA GLN A 410 -3.26 -0.09 -18.30
C GLN A 410 -2.70 -1.51 -18.51
N TYR A 411 -3.41 -2.54 -18.05
CA TYR A 411 -3.01 -3.94 -18.21
C TYR A 411 -2.84 -4.31 -19.68
N ARG A 412 -3.79 -3.92 -20.54
CA ARG A 412 -3.69 -4.13 -21.98
C ARG A 412 -2.47 -3.46 -22.59
N LEU A 413 -2.07 -2.27 -22.12
CA LEU A 413 -0.88 -1.56 -22.61
C LEU A 413 0.42 -2.23 -22.16
N ILE A 414 0.54 -2.61 -20.89
CA ILE A 414 1.77 -3.21 -20.37
C ILE A 414 1.96 -4.65 -20.85
N PHE A 415 0.86 -5.35 -21.14
CA PHE A 415 0.85 -6.71 -21.69
C PHE A 415 0.71 -6.74 -23.22
N LYS A 416 0.69 -5.58 -23.90
CA LYS A 416 0.62 -5.51 -25.36
C LYS A 416 1.87 -6.13 -25.99
N GLY A 417 1.67 -7.12 -26.87
CA GLY A 417 2.76 -7.77 -27.62
C GLY A 417 3.47 -8.92 -26.89
N ILE A 418 2.79 -9.52 -25.90
CA ILE A 418 3.20 -10.78 -25.27
C ILE A 418 3.00 -11.96 -26.22
#